data_AF-A0A1G2V644-F1
#
_entry.id   AF-A0A1G2V644-F1
#
_cell.length_a   1.000
_cell.length_b   1.000
_cell.length_c   1.000
_cell.angle_alpha   90.00
_cell.angle_beta   90.00
_cell.angle_gamma   90.00
#
_symmetry.space_group_name_H-M   'P 1'
#
loop_
_entity.id
_entity.type
_entity.pdbx_description
1 polymer ?
#
loop_
_entity_poly.entity_id
_entity_poly.type
_entity_poly.pdbx_seq_one_letter_code
_entity_poly.pdbx_strand_id
1 'polypeptide(L)'
;MNPEDVRNIAGQVCYLTELVGKTWEFDAKTYPELATLSGEERDRFVLNHVLLHLLKSMGKIATALEAAEHGKPFDQKMVQEVAWKLLVNALQVANISNMTPQQVAEDLAKWIESKE
;
A
#
# COMPACT_ATOMS: atom_id res chain seq x y z
N MET A 1 5.43 19.36 -15.49
CA MET A 1 6.42 19.11 -14.43
C MET A 1 7.74 18.94 -15.13
N ASN A 2 8.85 19.46 -14.61
CA ASN A 2 10.11 19.27 -15.34
C ASN A 2 10.56 17.79 -15.20
N PRO A 3 11.36 17.24 -16.12
CA PRO A 3 11.80 15.84 -16.05
C PRO A 3 12.63 15.49 -14.80
N GLU A 4 13.24 16.47 -14.14
CA GLU A 4 14.02 16.27 -12.91
C GLU A 4 13.11 16.02 -11.71
N ASP A 5 12.01 16.76 -11.59
CA ASP A 5 11.00 16.56 -10.55
C ASP A 5 10.39 15.16 -10.62
N VAL A 6 10.04 14.68 -11.83
CA VAL A 6 9.48 13.33 -12.04
C VAL A 6 10.47 12.25 -11.59
N ARG A 7 11.75 12.40 -11.96
CA ARG A 7 12.81 11.47 -11.52
C ARG A 7 12.98 11.48 -10.00
N ASN A 8 12.92 12.64 -9.36
CA ASN A 8 13.04 12.76 -7.91
C ASN A 8 11.86 12.07 -7.20
N ILE A 9 10.63 12.27 -7.67
CA ILE A 9 9.43 11.60 -7.13
C ILE A 9 9.53 10.08 -7.31
N ALA A 10 9.91 9.63 -8.50
CA ALA A 10 10.08 8.20 -8.79
C ALA A 10 11.13 7.57 -7.85
N GLY A 11 12.25 8.26 -7.62
CA GLY A 11 13.29 7.83 -6.68
C GLY A 11 12.78 7.70 -5.24
N GLN A 12 11.96 8.64 -4.77
CA GLN A 12 11.32 8.57 -3.45
C GLN A 12 10.36 7.38 -3.34
N VAL A 13 9.58 7.11 -4.39
CA VAL A 13 8.66 5.97 -4.41
C VAL A 13 9.40 4.64 -4.46
N CYS A 14 10.49 4.55 -5.23
CA CYS A 14 11.37 3.37 -5.21
C CYS A 14 11.87 3.10 -3.79
N TYR A 15 12.45 4.11 -3.14
CA TYR A 15 12.94 3.99 -1.76
C TYR A 15 11.85 3.58 -0.76
N LEU A 16 10.67 4.22 -0.83
CA LEU A 16 9.55 3.90 0.06
C LEU A 16 9.02 2.48 -0.15
N THR A 17 8.95 2.02 -1.40
CA THR A 17 8.52 0.64 -1.72
C THR A 17 9.46 -0.39 -1.10
N GLU A 18 10.78 -0.17 -1.24
CA GLU A 18 11.80 -1.01 -0.63
C GLU A 18 11.72 -0.99 0.91
N LEU A 19 11.57 0.20 1.51
CA LEU A 19 11.47 0.35 2.95
C LEU A 19 10.24 -0.37 3.53
N VAL A 20 9.08 -0.26 2.87
CA VAL A 20 7.85 -0.95 3.28
C VAL A 20 8.05 -2.47 3.26
N GLY A 21 8.65 -3.01 2.19
CA GLY A 21 8.93 -4.45 2.05
C GLY A 21 9.87 -4.99 3.13
N LYS A 22 10.88 -4.21 3.52
CA LYS A 22 11.81 -4.57 4.61
C LYS A 22 11.20 -4.43 6.00
N THR A 23 10.26 -3.50 6.17
CA THR A 23 9.66 -3.23 7.49
C THR A 23 8.54 -4.21 7.80
N TRP A 24 7.77 -4.61 6.79
CA TRP A 24 6.65 -5.53 6.93
C TRP A 24 7.00 -6.92 6.40
N GLU A 25 7.79 -7.64 7.19
CA GLU A 25 8.23 -8.99 6.87
C GLU A 25 7.14 -10.03 7.16
N PHE A 26 7.01 -11.00 6.26
CA PHE A 26 6.12 -12.15 6.40
C PHE A 26 6.92 -13.39 6.75
N ASP A 27 7.10 -13.64 8.05
CA ASP A 27 7.85 -14.78 8.59
C ASP A 27 6.99 -15.68 9.48
N ALA A 28 7.46 -16.90 9.75
CA ALA A 28 6.77 -17.87 10.60
C ALA A 28 6.77 -17.48 12.09
N LYS A 29 7.59 -16.50 12.49
CA LYS A 29 7.62 -15.99 13.87
C LYS A 29 6.41 -15.10 14.14
N THR A 30 6.04 -14.30 13.15
CA THR A 30 4.92 -13.36 13.18
C THR A 30 3.62 -14.03 12.73
N TYR A 31 3.72 -14.92 11.74
CA TYR A 31 2.61 -15.63 11.13
C TYR A 31 2.88 -17.15 11.15
N PRO A 32 2.58 -17.85 12.27
CA PRO A 32 2.91 -19.26 12.45
C PRO A 32 2.39 -20.18 11.33
N GLU A 33 1.29 -19.82 10.69
CA GLU A 33 0.71 -20.53 9.54
C GLU A 33 1.72 -20.68 8.40
N LEU A 34 2.60 -19.68 8.20
CA LEU A 34 3.62 -19.70 7.14
C LEU A 34 4.64 -20.82 7.29
N ALA A 35 4.77 -21.44 8.47
CA ALA A 35 5.72 -22.53 8.70
C ALA A 35 5.39 -23.79 7.90
N THR A 36 4.12 -24.00 7.55
CA THR A 36 3.64 -25.23 6.92
C THR A 36 3.14 -25.05 5.48
N LEU A 37 3.06 -23.80 4.99
CA LEU A 37 2.55 -23.51 3.66
C LEU A 37 3.63 -23.71 2.59
N SER A 38 3.22 -24.22 1.44
CA SER A 38 4.02 -24.21 0.21
C SER A 38 4.21 -22.79 -0.33
N GLY A 39 5.02 -22.63 -1.39
CA GLY A 39 5.29 -21.32 -2.00
C GLY A 39 4.02 -20.58 -2.43
N GLU A 40 3.17 -21.21 -3.23
CA GLU A 40 1.93 -20.59 -3.71
C GLU A 40 0.94 -20.31 -2.56
N GLU A 41 0.83 -21.22 -1.60
CA GLU A 41 -0.04 -21.03 -0.44
C GLU A 41 0.43 -19.86 0.44
N ARG A 42 1.75 -19.72 0.60
CA ARG A 42 2.37 -18.59 1.27
C ARG A 42 2.07 -17.29 0.54
N ASP A 43 2.26 -17.24 -0.77
CA ASP A 43 1.99 -16.03 -1.56
C ASP A 43 0.52 -15.61 -1.44
N ARG A 44 -0.40 -16.57 -1.53
CA ARG A 44 -1.84 -16.33 -1.35
C ARG A 44 -2.18 -15.86 0.06
N PHE A 45 -1.57 -16.44 1.10
CA PHE A 45 -1.77 -16.01 2.47
C PHE A 45 -1.32 -14.55 2.65
N VAL A 46 -0.12 -14.23 2.18
CA VAL A 46 0.47 -12.90 2.31
C VAL A 46 -0.39 -11.86 1.57
N LEU A 47 -0.78 -12.14 0.32
CA LEU A 47 -1.66 -11.28 -0.46
C LEU A 47 -3.01 -11.06 0.21
N ASN A 48 -3.65 -12.13 0.68
CA ASN A 48 -4.91 -12.02 1.40
C ASN A 48 -4.77 -11.19 2.68
N HIS A 49 -3.69 -11.37 3.44
CA HIS A 49 -3.44 -10.62 4.67
C HIS A 49 -3.33 -9.11 4.41
N VAL A 50 -2.54 -8.71 3.40
CA VAL A 50 -2.40 -7.30 3.02
C VAL A 50 -3.72 -6.73 2.49
N LEU A 51 -4.46 -7.51 1.69
CA LEU A 51 -5.78 -7.12 1.18
C LEU A 51 -6.78 -6.84 2.30
N LEU A 52 -6.77 -7.65 3.36
CA LEU A 52 -7.64 -7.41 4.53
C LEU A 52 -7.31 -6.08 5.24
N HIS A 53 -6.03 -5.67 5.30
CA HIS A 53 -5.66 -4.36 5.84
C HIS A 53 -6.09 -3.19 4.93
N LEU A 54 -6.03 -3.38 3.60
CA LEU A 54 -6.60 -2.42 2.64
C LEU A 54 -8.10 -2.25 2.86
N LEU A 55 -8.85 -3.35 2.90
CA LEU A 55 -10.30 -3.34 3.09
C LEU A 55 -10.68 -2.71 4.43
N LYS A 56 -9.97 -3.04 5.51
CA LYS A 56 -10.17 -2.42 6.82
C LYS A 56 -9.96 -0.91 6.79
N SER A 57 -8.94 -0.45 6.06
CA SER A 57 -8.64 0.97 5.90
C SER A 57 -9.75 1.67 5.10
N MET A 58 -10.14 1.11 3.96
CA MET A 58 -11.25 1.63 3.16
C MET A 58 -12.57 1.69 3.93
N GLY A 59 -12.89 0.63 4.69
CA GLY A 59 -14.09 0.56 5.53
C GLY A 59 -14.14 1.68 6.58
N LYS A 60 -13.01 2.04 7.18
CA LYS A 60 -12.95 3.16 8.13
C LYS A 60 -13.31 4.50 7.46
N ILE A 61 -12.79 4.74 6.27
CA ILE A 61 -13.13 5.94 5.49
C ILE A 61 -14.62 5.95 5.16
N ALA A 62 -15.15 4.82 4.69
CA ALA A 62 -16.58 4.67 4.40
C ALA A 62 -17.45 4.98 5.63
N THR A 63 -17.08 4.48 6.82
CA THR A 63 -17.79 4.79 8.07
C THR A 63 -17.79 6.28 8.41
N ALA A 64 -16.68 7.01 8.19
CA ALA A 64 -16.67 8.46 8.42
C ALA A 64 -17.53 9.23 7.42
N LEU A 65 -17.59 8.78 6.17
CA LEU A 65 -18.46 9.37 5.15
C LEU A 65 -19.93 9.14 5.50
N GLU A 66 -20.31 7.90 5.78
CA GLU A 66 -21.67 7.55 6.20
C GLU A 66 -22.09 8.37 7.43
N ALA A 67 -21.23 8.46 8.46
CA ALA A 67 -21.50 9.28 9.63
C ALA A 67 -21.80 10.75 9.27
N ALA A 68 -21.03 11.33 8.35
CA ALA A 68 -21.23 12.71 7.90
C ALA A 68 -22.52 12.88 7.09
N GLU A 69 -22.86 11.91 6.23
CA GLU A 69 -24.11 11.88 5.47
C GLU A 69 -25.35 11.81 6.39
N HIS A 70 -25.20 11.21 7.57
CA HIS A 70 -26.21 11.16 8.62
C HIS A 70 -26.13 12.32 9.64
N GLY A 71 -25.46 13.43 9.28
CA GLY A 71 -25.46 14.67 10.04
C GLY A 71 -24.47 14.74 11.21
N LYS A 72 -23.57 13.76 11.36
CA LYS A 72 -22.45 13.85 12.31
C LYS A 72 -21.31 14.71 11.73
N PRO A 73 -20.41 15.25 12.56
CA PRO A 73 -19.20 15.89 12.04
C PRO A 73 -18.34 14.92 11.23
N PHE A 74 -17.80 15.37 10.11
CA PHE A 74 -16.87 14.57 9.32
C PHE A 74 -15.52 14.42 10.03
N ASP A 75 -15.11 13.18 10.29
CA ASP A 75 -13.85 12.88 10.98
C ASP A 75 -12.65 12.92 10.02
N GLN A 76 -12.27 14.13 9.62
CA GLN A 76 -11.12 14.38 8.75
C GLN A 76 -9.82 13.81 9.31
N LYS A 77 -9.65 13.83 10.64
CA LYS A 77 -8.43 13.35 11.29
C LYS A 77 -8.29 11.84 11.12
N MET A 78 -9.36 11.08 11.34
CA MET A 78 -9.36 9.64 11.10
C MET A 78 -9.05 9.33 9.63
N VAL A 79 -9.64 10.07 8.68
CA VAL A 79 -9.35 9.89 7.25
C VAL A 79 -7.86 10.10 6.95
N GLN A 80 -7.23 11.14 7.49
CA GLN A 80 -5.79 11.38 7.33
C GLN A 80 -4.94 10.25 7.94
N GLU A 81 -5.30 9.77 9.13
CA GLU A 81 -4.62 8.64 9.79
C GLU A 81 -4.74 7.32 9.02
N VAL A 82 -5.77 7.17 8.19
CA VAL A 82 -5.98 5.99 7.35
C VAL A 82 -5.37 6.16 5.96
N ALA A 83 -5.33 7.37 5.41
CA ALA A 83 -4.81 7.64 4.08
C ALA A 83 -3.35 7.18 3.88
N TRP A 84 -2.46 7.48 4.84
CA TRP A 84 -1.08 7.02 4.74
C TRP A 84 -0.94 5.50 4.88
N LYS A 85 -1.85 4.84 5.62
CA LYS A 85 -1.88 3.37 5.74
C LYS A 85 -2.29 2.72 4.43
N LEU A 86 -3.22 3.34 3.69
CA LEU A 86 -3.57 2.89 2.35
C LEU A 86 -2.36 2.93 1.41
N LEU A 87 -1.55 3.99 1.48
CA LEU A 87 -0.30 4.06 0.72
C LEU A 87 0.65 2.91 1.08
N VAL A 88 0.92 2.70 2.37
CA VAL A 88 1.80 1.60 2.83
C VAL A 88 1.29 0.24 2.36
N ASN A 89 -0.01 -0.02 2.50
CA ASN A 89 -0.59 -1.29 2.06
C ASN A 89 -0.51 -1.46 0.53
N ALA A 90 -0.71 -0.39 -0.25
CA ALA A 90 -0.60 -0.44 -1.71
C ALA A 90 0.83 -0.74 -2.16
N LEU A 91 1.83 -0.13 -1.53
CA LEU A 91 3.25 -0.44 -1.78
C LEU A 91 3.57 -1.89 -1.40
N GLN A 92 3.01 -2.39 -0.30
CA GLN A 92 3.19 -3.80 0.06
C GLN A 92 2.51 -4.75 -0.93
N VAL A 93 1.36 -4.39 -1.51
CA VAL A 93 0.75 -5.16 -2.61
C VAL A 93 1.70 -5.25 -3.81
N ALA A 94 2.43 -4.18 -4.13
CA ALA A 94 3.43 -4.23 -5.20
C ALA A 94 4.57 -5.20 -4.86
N ASN A 95 5.13 -5.11 -3.65
CA ASN A 95 6.21 -6.00 -3.18
C ASN A 95 5.84 -7.48 -3.26
N ILE A 96 4.62 -7.84 -2.83
CA ILE A 96 4.16 -9.24 -2.79
C ILE A 96 3.68 -9.74 -4.16
N SER A 97 3.40 -8.83 -5.09
CA SER A 97 3.05 -9.16 -6.49
C SER A 97 4.29 -9.29 -7.38
N ASN A 98 5.48 -9.46 -6.78
CA ASN A 98 6.76 -9.57 -7.47
C ASN A 98 7.12 -8.34 -8.33
N MET A 99 6.56 -7.16 -8.03
CA MET A 99 7.02 -5.92 -8.63
C MET A 99 8.28 -5.48 -7.91
N THR A 100 9.33 -5.15 -8.67
CA THR A 100 10.51 -4.52 -8.07
C THR A 100 10.19 -3.07 -7.68
N PRO A 101 10.81 -2.51 -6.63
CA PRO A 101 10.68 -1.09 -6.30
C PRO A 101 10.98 -0.16 -7.49
N GLN A 102 11.96 -0.54 -8.31
CA GLN A 102 12.32 0.17 -9.53
C GLN A 102 11.18 0.15 -10.55
N GLN A 103 10.54 -1.00 -10.77
CA GLN A 103 9.40 -1.12 -11.67
C GLN A 103 8.22 -0.25 -11.21
N VAL A 104 7.90 -0.24 -9.92
CA VAL A 104 6.85 0.63 -9.35
C VAL A 104 7.16 2.11 -9.64
N ALA A 105 8.40 2.52 -9.45
CA ALA A 105 8.84 3.89 -9.70
C ALA A 105 8.78 4.29 -11.17
N GLU A 106 9.22 3.40 -12.07
CA GLU A 106 9.17 3.62 -13.52
C GLU A 106 7.73 3.70 -14.04
N ASP A 107 6.85 2.84 -13.56
CA ASP A 107 5.45 2.85 -13.98
C ASP A 107 4.71 4.10 -13.44
N LEU A 108 5.04 4.56 -12.23
CA LEU A 108 4.55 5.85 -11.73
C LEU A 108 5.09 7.03 -12.56
N ALA A 109 6.37 7.04 -12.90
CA ALA A 109 6.98 8.10 -13.72
C ALA A 109 6.29 8.21 -15.08
N LYS A 110 6.12 7.09 -15.78
CA LYS A 110 5.36 7.01 -17.04
C LYS A 110 3.94 7.52 -16.89
N TRP A 111 3.27 7.16 -15.78
CA TRP A 111 1.93 7.65 -15.50
C TRP A 111 1.90 9.17 -15.30
N ILE A 112 2.83 9.75 -14.54
CA ILE A 112 2.94 11.20 -14.34
C ILE A 112 3.15 11.91 -15.68
N GLU A 113 4.11 11.45 -16.47
CA GLU A 113 4.42 12.00 -17.81
C GLU A 113 3.21 11.92 -18.75
N SER A 114 2.35 10.91 -18.62
CA SER A 114 1.13 10.76 -19.43
C SER A 114 0.00 11.75 -19.08
N LYS A 115 0.12 12.47 -17.97
CA LYS A 115 -0.89 13.46 -17.52
C LYS A 115 -0.50 14.91 -17.84
N GLU A 116 0.66 15.10 -18.44
CA GLU A 116 1.17 16.40 -18.90
C GLU A 116 0.91 16.63 -20.38
#